data_AF-A0A9D0NY92-F1
#
_entry.id   AF-A0A9D0NY92-F1
#
_cell.length_a   1.000
_cell.length_b   1.000
_cell.length_c   1.000
_cell.angle_alpha   90.00
_cell.angle_beta   90.00
_cell.angle_gamma   90.00
#
_symmetry.space_group_name_H-M   'P 1'
#
loop_
_entity.id
_entity.type
_entity.pdbx_description
1 polymer ?
#
loop_
_entity_poly.entity_id
_entity_poly.type
_entity_poly.pdbx_seq_one_letter_code
_entity_poly.pdbx_strand_id
1 'polypeptide(L)'
;MIAKAFGNYAITFFPAGIAAWWHHVFSIGIIMIFVMINLKGAKNVAIWERLTVAVKFSVLTGLAVAGIVYLKPALLSPTLYPPVNDIFFSLAITFFAYEGFRVITNTAEDMPNPEKTLPRAMIASILLVMLLYVGVAFAVFGNLPTDQVIASKDFALAEAALPIFGHTGFTVVAIAALISTASSINANLYAVTNVTYQLAKDGELPEVFGEPIGHSREGLIISGILIVILTLLFDLSEIASIGSISILFVHTVTHLGHLKLTTKTGASRLLVFLAALLSLLAMVLALIYVSRHSSHVVPVLAGFILLAGGTEIMLQKIRQREIQPRIQ
;
A
#
# COMPACT_ATOMS: atom_id res chain seq x y z
N MET A 1 0.91 -2.27 6.75
CA MET A 1 1.74 -1.06 6.58
C MET A 1 0.99 0.19 7.04
N ILE A 2 -0.14 0.54 6.43
CA ILE A 2 -0.84 1.82 6.68
C ILE A 2 -1.24 2.02 8.15
N ALA A 3 -1.77 0.99 8.82
CA ALA A 3 -2.09 1.05 10.25
C ALA A 3 -0.86 1.26 11.14
N LYS A 4 0.27 0.59 10.83
CA LYS A 4 1.54 0.80 11.53
C LYS A 4 2.05 2.24 11.34
N ALA A 5 1.98 2.76 10.11
CA ALA A 5 2.31 4.17 9.84
C ALA A 5 1.42 5.12 10.65
N PHE A 6 0.11 4.87 10.73
CA PHE A 6 -0.79 5.65 11.59
C PHE A 6 -0.30 5.66 13.05
N GLY A 7 0.01 4.49 13.61
CA GLY A 7 0.51 4.39 14.98
C GLY A 7 1.84 5.12 15.20
N ASN A 8 2.74 5.05 14.22
CA ASN A 8 4.03 5.74 14.24
C ASN A 8 3.91 7.26 14.15
N TYR A 9 2.94 7.78 13.40
CA TYR A 9 2.63 9.22 13.45
C TYR A 9 1.90 9.60 14.75
N ALA A 10 1.00 8.76 15.26
CA ALA A 10 0.20 9.07 16.43
C ALA A 10 1.05 9.22 17.70
N ILE A 11 2.07 8.38 17.86
CA ILE A 11 2.97 8.43 19.02
C ILE A 11 3.80 9.73 19.09
N THR A 12 3.98 10.44 17.95
CA THR A 12 4.72 11.72 17.92
C THR A 12 4.05 12.86 18.69
N PHE A 13 2.76 12.73 18.99
CA PHE A 13 2.00 13.70 19.80
C PHE A 13 2.12 13.46 21.31
N PHE A 14 2.81 12.40 21.72
CA PHE A 14 2.97 12.03 23.12
C PHE A 14 4.37 12.40 23.63
N PRO A 15 4.56 12.59 24.95
CA PRO A 15 5.85 12.93 25.53
C PRO A 15 6.94 11.92 25.19
N ALA A 16 8.16 12.42 24.96
CA ALA A 16 9.35 11.60 24.80
C ALA A 16 9.53 10.68 26.03
N GLY A 17 9.66 9.37 25.80
CA GLY A 17 9.77 8.36 26.86
C GLY A 17 8.49 7.57 27.14
N ILE A 18 7.38 7.88 26.45
CA ILE A 18 6.24 6.95 26.41
C ILE A 18 6.71 5.59 25.87
N ALA A 19 6.24 4.51 26.49
CA ALA A 19 6.70 3.18 26.18
C ALA A 19 6.51 2.85 24.70
N ALA A 20 7.55 2.29 24.06
CA ALA A 20 7.57 2.09 22.62
C ALA A 20 6.33 1.31 22.11
N TRP A 21 5.76 0.38 22.88
CA TRP A 21 4.60 -0.42 22.48
C TRP A 21 3.31 0.38 22.21
N TRP A 22 3.22 1.66 22.57
CA TRP A 22 2.05 2.50 22.30
C TRP A 22 1.75 2.68 20.81
N HIS A 23 2.74 2.64 19.93
CA HIS A 23 2.49 2.67 18.48
C HIS A 23 1.65 1.46 18.03
N HIS A 24 1.82 0.28 18.65
CA HIS A 24 0.97 -0.88 18.39
C HIS A 24 -0.46 -0.65 18.85
N VAL A 25 -0.65 -0.01 20.02
CA VAL A 25 -1.99 0.32 20.53
C VAL A 25 -2.73 1.24 19.57
N PHE A 26 -2.09 2.30 19.08
CA PHE A 26 -2.70 3.21 18.10
C PHE A 26 -2.98 2.50 16.78
N SER A 27 -2.07 1.64 16.31
CA SER A 27 -2.23 0.87 15.09
C SER A 27 -3.42 -0.10 15.18
N ILE A 28 -3.56 -0.83 16.29
CA ILE A 28 -4.68 -1.76 16.51
C ILE A 28 -5.98 -0.98 16.70
N GLY A 29 -5.94 0.10 17.48
CA GLY A 29 -7.09 0.94 17.76
C GLY A 29 -7.74 1.46 16.48
N ILE A 30 -6.93 1.98 15.54
CA ILE A 30 -7.46 2.51 14.28
C ILE A 30 -8.04 1.39 13.38
N ILE A 31 -7.44 0.20 13.38
CA ILE A 31 -7.99 -0.97 12.66
C ILE A 31 -9.36 -1.33 13.25
N MET A 32 -9.46 -1.46 14.58
CA MET A 32 -10.71 -1.84 15.25
C MET A 32 -11.80 -0.81 15.03
N ILE A 33 -11.47 0.49 15.08
CA ILE A 33 -12.41 1.57 14.78
C ILE A 33 -12.98 1.41 13.37
N PHE A 34 -12.13 1.23 12.35
CA PHE A 34 -12.62 1.12 10.98
C PHE A 34 -13.33 -0.20 10.68
N VAL A 35 -12.93 -1.32 11.31
CA VAL A 35 -13.70 -2.56 11.25
C VAL A 35 -15.12 -2.31 11.81
N MET A 36 -15.25 -1.68 12.98
CA MET A 36 -16.56 -1.35 13.56
C MET A 36 -17.37 -0.38 12.70
N ILE A 37 -16.75 0.63 12.10
CA ILE A 37 -17.43 1.57 11.19
C ILE A 37 -17.95 0.83 9.95
N ASN A 38 -17.14 -0.04 9.35
CA ASN A 38 -17.55 -0.80 8.17
C ASN A 38 -18.67 -1.82 8.51
N LEU A 39 -18.63 -2.45 9.69
CA LEU A 39 -19.70 -3.32 10.20
C LEU A 39 -21.05 -2.59 10.34
N LYS A 40 -21.04 -1.27 10.60
CA LYS A 40 -22.25 -0.44 10.76
C LYS A 40 -22.79 0.13 9.44
N GLY A 41 -22.11 -0.10 8.32
CA GLY A 41 -22.52 0.40 7.00
C GLY A 41 -22.09 1.85 6.79
N ALA A 42 -21.10 2.04 5.93
CA ALA A 42 -20.54 3.37 5.68
C ALA A 42 -21.41 4.15 4.68
N LYS A 43 -22.27 5.05 5.18
CA LYS A 43 -22.99 6.03 4.35
C LYS A 43 -22.13 7.30 4.20
N ASN A 44 -22.04 7.83 2.97
CA ASN A 44 -21.28 9.05 2.59
C ASN A 44 -19.74 8.97 2.48
N VAL A 45 -19.16 7.79 2.22
CA VAL A 45 -17.68 7.63 2.07
C VAL A 45 -17.09 8.53 0.97
N ALA A 46 -17.80 8.73 -0.14
CA ALA A 46 -17.27 9.46 -1.29
C ALA A 46 -17.01 10.96 -1.05
N ILE A 47 -17.79 11.63 -0.20
CA ILE A 47 -17.57 13.06 0.13
C ILE A 47 -16.33 13.20 1.01
N TRP A 48 -16.22 12.35 2.03
CA TRP A 48 -15.09 12.32 2.96
C TRP A 48 -13.79 11.98 2.25
N GLU A 49 -13.81 11.06 1.29
CA GLU A 49 -12.61 10.71 0.53
C GLU A 49 -12.14 11.89 -0.34
N ARG A 50 -13.05 12.59 -1.03
CA ARG A 50 -12.68 13.79 -1.82
C ARG A 50 -12.04 14.87 -0.96
N LEU A 51 -12.62 15.15 0.21
CA LEU A 51 -12.07 16.14 1.14
C LEU A 51 -10.69 15.70 1.65
N THR A 52 -10.56 14.45 2.06
CA THR A 52 -9.29 13.91 2.58
C THR A 52 -8.20 13.94 1.52
N VAL A 53 -8.52 13.59 0.28
CA VAL A 53 -7.59 13.69 -0.86
C VAL A 53 -7.14 15.12 -1.09
N ALA A 54 -8.06 16.09 -1.08
CA ALA A 54 -7.70 17.50 -1.23
C ALA A 54 -6.74 17.95 -0.12
N VAL A 55 -7.04 17.67 1.14
CA VAL A 55 -6.21 18.05 2.29
C VAL A 55 -4.82 17.43 2.21
N LYS A 56 -4.71 16.10 2.05
CA LYS A 56 -3.41 15.42 2.02
C LYS A 56 -2.56 15.85 0.82
N PHE A 57 -3.20 16.07 -0.33
CA PHE A 57 -2.51 16.55 -1.52
C PHE A 57 -1.99 17.98 -1.31
N SER A 58 -2.82 18.90 -0.81
CA SER A 58 -2.40 20.28 -0.53
C SER A 58 -1.23 20.36 0.46
N VAL A 59 -1.27 19.59 1.55
CA VAL A 59 -0.18 19.58 2.54
C VAL A 59 1.11 19.04 1.94
N LEU A 60 1.06 17.92 1.20
CA LEU A 60 2.25 17.35 0.58
C LEU A 60 2.80 18.22 -0.55
N THR A 61 1.95 18.86 -1.35
CA THR A 61 2.38 19.82 -2.37
C THR A 61 3.02 21.04 -1.71
N GLY A 62 2.45 21.57 -0.63
CA GLY A 62 3.04 22.67 0.14
C GLY A 62 4.42 22.31 0.68
N LEU A 63 4.56 21.11 1.27
CA LEU A 63 5.84 20.59 1.73
C LEU A 63 6.85 20.43 0.59
N ALA A 64 6.43 19.88 -0.55
CA ALA A 64 7.28 19.71 -1.73
C ALA A 64 7.78 21.06 -2.28
N VAL A 65 6.87 22.01 -2.49
CA VAL A 65 7.22 23.34 -3.03
C VAL A 65 8.14 24.08 -2.08
N ALA A 66 7.78 24.19 -0.80
CA ALA A 66 8.62 24.88 0.17
C ALA A 66 9.95 24.15 0.38
N GLY A 67 9.94 22.84 0.47
CA GLY A 67 11.15 22.05 0.61
C GLY A 67 12.11 22.24 -0.57
N ILE A 68 11.60 22.42 -1.79
CA ILE A 68 12.44 22.76 -2.94
C ILE A 68 12.99 24.20 -2.83
N VAL A 69 12.17 25.16 -2.39
CA VAL A 69 12.59 26.57 -2.23
C VAL A 69 13.69 26.73 -1.18
N TYR A 70 13.60 25.99 -0.07
CA TYR A 70 14.55 26.07 1.05
C TYR A 70 15.66 25.00 1.01
N LEU A 71 15.72 24.17 -0.05
CA LEU A 71 16.67 23.07 -0.12
C LEU A 71 18.12 23.56 -0.02
N LYS A 72 18.96 22.75 0.63
CA LYS A 72 20.40 22.94 0.72
C LYS A 72 21.07 22.00 -0.29
N PRO A 73 21.62 22.49 -1.42
CA PRO A 73 22.18 21.64 -2.47
C PRO A 73 23.28 20.68 -1.98
N ALA A 74 24.01 21.07 -0.92
CA ALA A 74 25.03 20.23 -0.30
C ALA A 74 24.48 18.89 0.22
N LEU A 75 23.22 18.84 0.68
CA LEU A 75 22.58 17.61 1.14
C LEU A 75 22.18 16.66 0.00
N LEU A 76 22.16 17.16 -1.24
CA LEU A 76 21.88 16.38 -2.45
C LEU A 76 23.15 15.97 -3.21
N SER A 77 24.33 16.17 -2.62
CA SER A 77 25.59 15.83 -3.26
C SER A 77 25.66 14.32 -3.58
N PRO A 78 26.08 13.92 -4.80
CA PRO A 78 26.28 12.51 -5.15
C PRO A 78 27.25 11.77 -4.22
N THR A 79 28.11 12.49 -3.48
CA THR A 79 29.00 11.91 -2.47
C THR A 79 28.26 11.30 -1.28
N LEU A 80 27.00 11.68 -1.07
CA LEU A 80 26.13 11.16 -0.02
C LEU A 80 25.27 9.97 -0.51
N TYR A 81 25.37 9.62 -1.80
CA TYR A 81 24.52 8.57 -2.36
C TYR A 81 25.01 7.19 -1.92
N PRO A 82 24.07 6.27 -1.65
CA PRO A 82 24.44 4.89 -1.37
C PRO A 82 25.04 4.23 -2.62
N PRO A 83 25.71 3.07 -2.45
CA PRO A 83 26.15 2.26 -3.56
C PRO A 83 25.05 2.02 -4.61
N VAL A 84 25.42 2.02 -5.90
CA VAL A 84 24.46 1.95 -7.01
C VAL A 84 23.55 0.72 -6.93
N ASN A 85 24.06 -0.41 -6.44
CA ASN A 85 23.25 -1.61 -6.21
C ASN A 85 22.10 -1.38 -5.23
N ASP A 86 22.32 -0.60 -4.17
CA ASP A 86 21.30 -0.31 -3.16
C ASP A 86 20.23 0.64 -3.72
N ILE A 87 20.61 1.52 -4.65
CA ILE A 87 19.64 2.32 -5.43
C ILE A 87 18.72 1.39 -6.22
N PHE A 88 19.27 0.43 -6.98
CA PHE A 88 18.44 -0.52 -7.75
C PHE A 88 17.56 -1.40 -6.85
N PHE A 89 18.05 -1.82 -5.69
CA PHE A 89 17.26 -2.56 -4.72
C PHE A 89 16.11 -1.74 -4.14
N SER A 90 16.32 -0.45 -3.89
CA SER A 90 15.27 0.46 -3.37
C SER A 90 14.11 0.66 -4.35
N LEU A 91 14.37 0.59 -5.67
CA LEU A 91 13.31 0.72 -6.70
C LEU A 91 12.22 -0.32 -6.50
N ALA A 92 12.61 -1.54 -6.15
CA ALA A 92 11.70 -2.67 -6.02
C ALA A 92 10.78 -2.58 -4.81
N ILE A 93 11.25 -2.00 -3.70
CA ILE A 93 10.42 -1.78 -2.50
C ILE A 93 9.57 -0.53 -2.66
N THR A 94 10.10 0.49 -3.33
CA THR A 94 9.37 1.73 -3.65
C THR A 94 8.14 1.47 -4.52
N PHE A 95 8.13 0.37 -5.30
CA PHE A 95 6.96 -0.06 -6.08
C PHE A 95 5.67 -0.09 -5.26
N PHE A 96 5.71 -0.54 -3.99
CA PHE A 96 4.52 -0.57 -3.13
C PHE A 96 3.85 0.80 -2.99
N ALA A 97 4.64 1.88 -2.98
CA ALA A 97 4.12 3.24 -2.84
C ALA A 97 3.26 3.68 -4.04
N TYR A 98 3.38 2.99 -5.19
CA TYR A 98 2.63 3.26 -6.41
C TYR A 98 1.48 2.27 -6.64
N GLU A 99 1.32 1.23 -5.82
CA GLU A 99 0.35 0.14 -6.07
C GLU A 99 -1.12 0.60 -6.19
N GLY A 100 -1.47 1.76 -5.63
CA GLY A 100 -2.84 2.26 -5.60
C GLY A 100 -3.52 2.39 -6.96
N PHE A 101 -2.78 2.46 -8.08
CA PHE A 101 -3.36 2.59 -9.42
C PHE A 101 -4.31 1.44 -9.79
N ARG A 102 -4.08 0.22 -9.28
CA ARG A 102 -4.93 -0.94 -9.59
C ARG A 102 -6.32 -0.84 -8.97
N VAL A 103 -6.48 -0.10 -7.87
CA VAL A 103 -7.80 0.09 -7.25
C VAL A 103 -8.75 0.80 -8.22
N ILE A 104 -8.22 1.65 -9.12
CA ILE A 104 -9.00 2.34 -10.14
C ILE A 104 -9.72 1.35 -11.06
N THR A 105 -9.09 0.21 -11.40
CA THR A 105 -9.68 -0.79 -12.32
C THR A 105 -10.90 -1.49 -11.72
N ASN A 106 -10.99 -1.58 -10.39
CA ASN A 106 -12.14 -2.20 -9.71
C ASN A 106 -13.44 -1.39 -9.87
N THR A 107 -13.33 -0.12 -10.27
CA THR A 107 -14.48 0.77 -10.48
C THR A 107 -14.78 1.01 -11.96
N ALA A 108 -14.15 0.25 -12.86
CA ALA A 108 -14.27 0.44 -14.29
C ALA A 108 -15.73 0.32 -14.80
N GLU A 109 -16.54 -0.56 -14.19
CA GLU A 109 -17.96 -0.75 -14.54
C GLU A 109 -18.81 0.49 -14.21
N ASP A 110 -18.44 1.24 -13.17
CA ASP A 110 -19.12 2.47 -12.75
C ASP A 110 -18.63 3.72 -13.51
N MET A 111 -17.63 3.58 -14.39
CA MET A 111 -17.04 4.72 -15.10
C MET A 111 -17.88 5.15 -16.31
N PRO A 112 -18.06 6.47 -16.52
CA PRO A 112 -18.59 6.95 -17.78
C PRO A 112 -17.56 6.69 -18.89
N ASN A 113 -17.93 5.92 -19.93
CA ASN A 113 -17.05 5.51 -21.04
C ASN A 113 -15.71 4.90 -20.57
N PRO A 114 -15.72 3.70 -19.95
CA PRO A 114 -14.55 3.09 -19.32
C PRO A 114 -13.34 2.98 -20.26
N GLU A 115 -13.57 2.68 -21.54
CA GLU A 115 -12.51 2.57 -22.57
C GLU A 115 -11.62 3.81 -22.69
N LYS A 116 -12.17 5.00 -22.44
CA LYS A 116 -11.43 6.28 -22.52
C LYS A 116 -11.08 6.82 -21.14
N THR A 117 -11.97 6.66 -20.18
CA THR A 117 -11.83 7.24 -18.84
C THR A 117 -10.81 6.48 -18.01
N LEU A 118 -10.80 5.15 -18.05
CA LEU A 118 -9.89 4.32 -17.25
C LEU A 118 -8.42 4.57 -17.61
N PRO A 119 -7.98 4.53 -18.89
CA PRO A 119 -6.58 4.80 -19.22
C PRO A 119 -6.13 6.22 -18.85
N ARG A 120 -7.00 7.22 -19.05
CA ARG A 120 -6.69 8.62 -18.71
C ARG A 120 -6.55 8.82 -17.20
N ALA A 121 -7.48 8.25 -16.42
CA ALA A 121 -7.44 8.32 -14.96
C ALA A 121 -6.18 7.64 -14.41
N MET A 122 -5.84 6.46 -14.93
CA MET A 122 -4.60 5.76 -14.55
C MET A 122 -3.36 6.59 -14.86
N ILE A 123 -3.16 7.02 -16.11
CA ILE A 123 -1.95 7.76 -16.51
C ILE A 123 -1.84 9.09 -15.76
N ALA A 124 -2.94 9.85 -15.67
CA ALA A 124 -2.94 11.13 -14.97
C ALA A 124 -2.61 10.97 -13.47
N SER A 125 -3.21 9.97 -12.81
CA SER A 125 -2.95 9.72 -11.38
C SER A 125 -1.50 9.31 -11.13
N ILE A 126 -0.94 8.41 -11.94
CA ILE A 126 0.45 7.96 -11.83
C ILE A 126 1.42 9.12 -12.03
N LEU A 127 1.26 9.92 -13.09
CA LEU A 127 2.16 11.05 -13.36
C LEU A 127 2.07 12.13 -12.28
N LEU A 128 0.87 12.44 -11.82
CA LEU A 128 0.65 13.43 -10.77
C LEU A 128 1.27 12.99 -9.44
N VAL A 129 1.09 11.72 -9.06
CA VAL A 129 1.71 11.17 -7.83
C VAL A 129 3.23 11.07 -7.99
N MET A 130 3.74 10.72 -9.16
CA MET A 130 5.18 10.67 -9.43
C MET A 130 5.84 12.04 -9.23
N LEU A 131 5.28 13.10 -9.81
CA LEU A 131 5.79 14.46 -9.63
C LEU A 131 5.76 14.88 -8.16
N LEU A 132 4.67 14.56 -7.45
CA LEU A 132 4.56 14.85 -6.02
C LEU A 132 5.61 14.10 -5.21
N TYR A 133 5.80 12.80 -5.43
CA TYR A 133 6.76 11.98 -4.69
C TYR A 133 8.20 12.42 -4.95
N VAL A 134 8.55 12.77 -6.19
CA VAL A 134 9.86 13.35 -6.50
C VAL A 134 10.06 14.68 -5.78
N GLY A 135 9.06 15.57 -5.81
CA GLY A 135 9.12 16.85 -5.09
C GLY A 135 9.25 16.68 -3.58
N VAL A 136 8.53 15.73 -3.00
CA VAL A 136 8.63 15.36 -1.58
C VAL A 136 10.01 14.77 -1.26
N ALA A 137 10.58 13.93 -2.14
CA ALA A 137 11.93 13.40 -1.93
C ALA A 137 12.98 14.51 -1.90
N PHE A 138 12.86 15.51 -2.78
CA PHE A 138 13.69 16.73 -2.72
C PHE A 138 13.46 17.52 -1.43
N ALA A 139 12.21 17.66 -0.99
CA ALA A 139 11.91 18.33 0.27
C ALA A 139 12.57 17.62 1.48
N VAL A 140 12.52 16.29 1.52
CA VAL A 140 13.14 15.49 2.60
C VAL A 140 14.66 15.56 2.54
N PHE A 141 15.27 15.05 1.48
CA PHE A 141 16.74 14.92 1.39
C PHE A 141 17.44 16.25 1.13
N GLY A 142 16.73 17.27 0.66
CA GLY A 142 17.25 18.63 0.51
C GLY A 142 17.26 19.42 1.81
N ASN A 143 16.56 18.99 2.86
CA ASN A 143 16.44 19.73 4.11
C ASN A 143 16.85 18.94 5.36
N LEU A 144 16.95 17.61 5.25
CA LEU A 144 17.30 16.72 6.36
C LEU A 144 18.49 15.81 5.98
N PRO A 145 19.55 15.74 6.80
CA PRO A 145 20.64 14.78 6.62
C PRO A 145 20.15 13.32 6.60
N THR A 146 20.77 12.46 5.78
CA THR A 146 20.35 11.07 5.57
C THR A 146 20.28 10.25 6.87
N ASP A 147 21.18 10.47 7.81
CA ASP A 147 21.20 9.83 9.13
C ASP A 147 19.96 10.21 9.96
N GLN A 148 19.52 11.47 9.89
CA GLN A 148 18.30 11.93 10.54
C GLN A 148 17.04 11.40 9.85
N VAL A 149 17.05 11.28 8.51
CA VAL A 149 15.97 10.61 7.76
C VAL A 149 15.84 9.15 8.20
N ILE A 150 16.96 8.44 8.38
CA ILE A 150 16.96 7.04 8.84
C ILE A 150 16.48 6.94 10.29
N ALA A 151 16.94 7.83 11.17
CA ALA A 151 16.53 7.85 12.58
C ALA A 151 15.02 8.14 12.75
N SER A 152 14.45 8.94 11.84
CA SER A 152 13.03 9.30 11.82
C SER A 152 12.22 8.55 10.75
N LYS A 153 12.72 7.42 10.22
CA LYS A 153 12.14 6.72 9.04
C LYS A 153 10.64 6.45 9.12
N ASP A 154 10.13 6.28 10.34
CA ASP A 154 8.74 5.96 10.63
C ASP A 154 7.78 7.16 10.49
N PHE A 155 8.30 8.39 10.48
CA PHE A 155 7.56 9.66 10.35
C PHE A 155 8.36 10.75 9.61
N ALA A 156 9.29 10.37 8.74
CA ALA A 156 10.29 11.25 8.13
C ALA A 156 9.72 12.47 7.38
N LEU A 157 8.49 12.39 6.87
CA LEU A 157 7.81 13.52 6.22
C LEU A 157 7.53 14.66 7.20
N ALA A 158 7.10 14.34 8.42
CA ALA A 158 6.87 15.33 9.45
C ALA A 158 8.20 15.91 9.95
N GLU A 159 9.22 15.05 10.11
CA GLU A 159 10.58 15.48 10.49
C GLU A 159 11.16 16.47 9.47
N ALA A 160 11.01 16.19 8.18
CA ALA A 160 11.45 17.07 7.10
C ALA A 160 10.75 18.43 7.07
N ALA A 161 9.60 18.57 7.75
CA ALA A 161 8.92 19.86 7.87
C ALA A 161 9.53 20.76 8.97
N LEU A 162 10.26 20.20 9.94
CA LEU A 162 10.87 20.97 11.04
C LEU A 162 11.86 22.04 10.55
N PRO A 163 12.83 21.74 9.66
CA PRO A 163 13.80 22.74 9.22
C PRO A 163 13.18 23.89 8.43
N ILE A 164 12.00 23.68 7.83
CA ILE A 164 11.34 24.63 6.93
C ILE A 164 10.29 25.46 7.67
N PHE A 165 9.48 24.81 8.51
CA PHE A 165 8.27 25.37 9.10
C PHE A 165 8.22 25.26 10.64
N GLY A 166 9.28 24.73 11.27
CA GLY A 166 9.34 24.46 12.69
C GLY A 166 8.29 23.44 13.15
N HIS A 167 8.01 23.45 14.45
CA HIS A 167 7.07 22.50 15.07
C HIS A 167 5.64 22.60 14.49
N THR A 168 5.21 23.78 14.05
CA THR A 168 3.91 23.94 13.40
C THR A 168 3.82 23.12 12.13
N GLY A 169 4.85 23.14 11.27
CA GLY A 169 4.86 22.33 10.05
C GLY A 169 4.92 20.84 10.34
N PHE A 170 5.73 20.43 11.32
CA PHE A 170 5.75 19.05 11.80
C PHE A 170 4.33 18.58 12.18
N THR A 171 3.64 19.35 13.03
CA THR A 171 2.29 19.03 13.49
C THR A 171 1.29 18.95 12.34
N VAL A 172 1.32 19.91 11.40
CA VAL A 172 0.43 19.90 10.24
C VAL A 172 0.66 18.67 9.36
N VAL A 173 1.91 18.34 9.06
CA VAL A 173 2.24 17.16 8.25
C VAL A 173 1.90 15.86 8.98
N ALA A 174 2.16 15.76 10.29
CA ALA A 174 1.80 14.60 11.09
C ALA A 174 0.26 14.40 11.17
N ILE A 175 -0.52 15.46 11.36
CA ILE A 175 -2.01 15.39 11.32
C ILE A 175 -2.47 14.97 9.92
N ALA A 176 -1.91 15.56 8.86
CA ALA A 176 -2.25 15.18 7.49
C ALA A 176 -1.92 13.71 7.21
N ALA A 177 -0.81 13.19 7.75
CA ALA A 177 -0.43 11.79 7.65
C ALA A 177 -1.41 10.87 8.41
N LEU A 178 -1.88 11.26 9.60
CA LEU A 178 -2.91 10.53 10.34
C LEU A 178 -4.24 10.47 9.58
N ILE A 179 -4.68 11.61 9.03
CA ILE A 179 -5.91 11.68 8.21
C ILE A 179 -5.76 10.82 6.94
N SER A 180 -4.61 10.92 6.26
CA SER A 180 -4.30 10.16 5.05
C SER A 180 -4.30 8.65 5.30
N THR A 181 -3.60 8.21 6.35
CA THR A 181 -3.52 6.79 6.71
C THR A 181 -4.87 6.26 7.18
N ALA A 182 -5.65 7.03 7.94
CA ALA A 182 -7.01 6.66 8.34
C ALA A 182 -7.95 6.45 7.13
N SER A 183 -7.96 7.39 6.17
CA SER A 183 -8.79 7.26 4.96
C SER A 183 -8.37 6.06 4.11
N SER A 184 -7.06 5.84 3.97
CA SER A 184 -6.54 4.68 3.24
C SER A 184 -6.82 3.35 3.93
N ILE A 185 -6.83 3.27 5.27
CA ILE A 185 -7.26 2.05 5.99
C ILE A 185 -8.72 1.75 5.66
N ASN A 186 -9.60 2.75 5.74
CA ASN A 186 -11.02 2.57 5.42
C ASN A 186 -11.24 2.08 3.98
N ALA A 187 -10.58 2.72 3.00
CA ALA A 187 -10.68 2.35 1.59
C ALA A 187 -10.18 0.91 1.33
N ASN A 188 -9.08 0.51 1.96
CA ASN A 188 -8.54 -0.85 1.80
C ASN A 188 -9.41 -1.91 2.47
N LEU A 189 -9.94 -1.65 3.68
CA LEU A 189 -10.88 -2.58 4.34
C LEU A 189 -12.15 -2.78 3.51
N TYR A 190 -12.67 -1.70 2.91
CA TYR A 190 -13.81 -1.76 1.99
C TYR A 190 -13.49 -2.63 0.75
N ALA A 191 -12.33 -2.39 0.11
CA ALA A 191 -11.91 -3.16 -1.06
C ALA A 191 -11.72 -4.66 -0.75
N VAL A 192 -11.05 -5.00 0.36
CA VAL A 192 -10.85 -6.39 0.79
C VAL A 192 -12.19 -7.09 1.03
N THR A 193 -13.13 -6.43 1.71
CA THR A 193 -14.47 -6.99 1.97
C THR A 193 -15.24 -7.28 0.69
N ASN A 194 -15.06 -6.49 -0.37
CA ASN A 194 -15.69 -6.70 -1.66
C ASN A 194 -15.04 -7.84 -2.45
N VAL A 195 -13.72 -7.91 -2.48
CA VAL A 195 -13.01 -8.99 -3.18
C VAL A 195 -13.29 -10.33 -2.52
N THR A 196 -13.17 -10.42 -1.19
CA THR A 196 -13.43 -11.66 -0.44
C THR A 196 -14.87 -12.14 -0.62
N TYR A 197 -15.84 -11.23 -0.65
CA TYR A 197 -17.22 -11.56 -0.95
C TYR A 197 -17.43 -12.08 -2.37
N GLN A 198 -16.86 -11.39 -3.36
CA GLN A 198 -17.03 -11.79 -4.76
C GLN A 198 -16.45 -13.19 -4.97
N LEU A 199 -15.27 -13.47 -4.39
CA LEU A 199 -14.67 -14.81 -4.41
C LEU A 199 -15.55 -15.86 -3.69
N ALA A 200 -16.18 -15.52 -2.57
CA ALA A 200 -17.11 -16.43 -1.89
C ALA A 200 -18.39 -16.67 -2.74
N LYS A 201 -18.91 -15.62 -3.39
CA LYS A 201 -20.09 -15.67 -4.28
C LYS A 201 -19.82 -16.49 -5.53
N ASP A 202 -18.65 -16.33 -6.13
CA ASP A 202 -18.19 -17.11 -7.29
C ASP A 202 -17.86 -18.56 -6.90
N GLY A 203 -17.87 -18.86 -5.60
CA GLY A 203 -17.59 -20.20 -5.09
C GLY A 203 -16.10 -20.52 -5.08
N GLU A 204 -15.20 -19.54 -5.20
CA GLU A 204 -13.75 -19.72 -5.06
C GLU A 204 -13.33 -19.82 -3.58
N LEU A 205 -14.03 -19.12 -2.67
CA LEU A 205 -13.82 -19.21 -1.22
C LEU A 205 -14.97 -19.94 -0.49
N PRO A 206 -14.75 -20.45 0.75
CA PRO A 206 -15.81 -20.97 1.61
C PRO A 206 -16.95 -19.97 1.85
N GLU A 207 -18.18 -20.46 2.03
CA GLU A 207 -19.39 -19.65 2.15
C GLU A 207 -19.36 -18.67 3.33
N VAL A 208 -18.74 -19.09 4.43
CA VAL A 208 -18.45 -18.30 5.64
C VAL A 208 -17.87 -16.92 5.29
N PHE A 209 -17.00 -16.81 4.27
CA PHE A 209 -16.41 -15.51 3.87
C PHE A 209 -17.42 -14.53 3.25
N GLY A 210 -18.54 -15.04 2.74
CA GLY A 210 -19.63 -14.27 2.15
C GLY A 210 -20.81 -14.03 3.08
N GLU A 211 -20.85 -14.67 4.26
CA GLU A 211 -21.94 -14.53 5.22
C GLU A 211 -21.99 -13.10 5.82
N PRO A 212 -23.18 -12.51 5.98
CA PRO A 212 -23.31 -11.16 6.50
C PRO A 212 -23.18 -11.12 8.03
N ILE A 213 -22.33 -10.23 8.55
CA ILE A 213 -22.31 -9.82 9.97
C ILE A 213 -22.65 -8.32 10.05
N GLY A 214 -23.80 -8.00 10.65
CA GLY A 214 -24.31 -6.63 10.73
C GLY A 214 -24.64 -6.07 9.33
N HIS A 215 -24.02 -4.94 8.96
CA HIS A 215 -24.10 -4.36 7.61
C HIS A 215 -22.88 -4.67 6.74
N SER A 216 -22.00 -5.57 7.18
CA SER A 216 -20.81 -6.01 6.43
C SER A 216 -20.74 -7.54 6.40
N ARG A 217 -19.57 -8.11 6.08
CA ARG A 217 -19.38 -9.53 5.77
C ARG A 217 -18.32 -10.15 6.68
N GLU A 218 -18.40 -11.44 6.99
CA GLU A 218 -17.45 -12.10 7.93
C GLU A 218 -15.99 -11.98 7.50
N GLY A 219 -15.76 -11.97 6.18
CA GLY A 219 -14.43 -11.75 5.60
C GLY A 219 -13.74 -10.48 6.11
N LEU A 220 -14.48 -9.45 6.52
CA LEU A 220 -13.92 -8.23 7.13
C LEU A 220 -13.28 -8.52 8.50
N ILE A 221 -13.92 -9.35 9.34
CA ILE A 221 -13.40 -9.68 10.68
C ILE A 221 -12.14 -10.53 10.54
N ILE A 222 -12.18 -11.57 9.71
CA ILE A 222 -11.03 -12.44 9.43
C ILE A 222 -9.87 -11.60 8.90
N SER A 223 -10.14 -10.70 7.94
CA SER A 223 -9.13 -9.79 7.40
C SER A 223 -8.59 -8.83 8.47
N GLY A 224 -9.46 -8.28 9.33
CA GLY A 224 -9.06 -7.42 10.45
C GLY A 224 -8.11 -8.12 11.42
N ILE A 225 -8.40 -9.36 11.79
CA ILE A 225 -7.54 -10.18 12.66
C ILE A 225 -6.17 -10.42 12.00
N LEU A 226 -6.16 -10.81 10.72
CA LEU A 226 -4.91 -11.00 9.97
C LEU A 226 -4.09 -9.71 9.88
N ILE A 227 -4.73 -8.56 9.64
CA ILE A 227 -4.07 -7.24 9.61
C ILE A 227 -3.45 -6.91 10.98
N VAL A 228 -4.15 -7.20 12.09
CA VAL A 228 -3.61 -7.00 13.45
C VAL A 228 -2.38 -7.88 13.69
N ILE A 229 -2.45 -9.17 13.35
CA ILE A 229 -1.32 -10.10 13.50
C ILE A 229 -0.10 -9.60 12.70
N LEU A 230 -0.28 -9.25 11.43
CA LEU A 230 0.83 -8.75 10.60
C LEU A 230 1.40 -7.43 11.12
N THR A 231 0.55 -6.55 11.67
CA THR A 231 0.97 -5.26 12.26
C THR A 231 1.82 -5.44 13.52
N LEU A 232 1.57 -6.50 14.29
CA LEU A 232 2.33 -6.83 15.49
C LEU A 232 3.66 -7.53 15.18
N LEU A 233 3.67 -8.43 14.20
CA LEU A 233 4.84 -9.28 13.92
C LEU A 233 5.93 -8.61 13.08
N PHE A 234 5.57 -7.68 12.19
CA PHE A 234 6.49 -7.14 11.18
C PHE A 234 6.61 -5.62 11.27
N ASP A 235 7.80 -5.07 11.03
CA ASP A 235 8.00 -3.62 10.98
C ASP A 235 7.46 -2.98 9.67
N LEU A 236 7.50 -1.64 9.59
CA LEU A 236 6.95 -0.92 8.44
C LEU A 236 7.63 -1.30 7.12
N SER A 237 8.96 -1.44 7.13
CA SER A 237 9.78 -1.77 5.96
C SER A 237 9.60 -3.23 5.54
N GLU A 238 9.46 -4.13 6.50
CA GLU A 238 9.16 -5.55 6.27
C GLU A 238 7.77 -5.73 5.66
N ILE A 239 6.74 -5.08 6.21
CA ILE A 239 5.38 -5.17 5.64
C ILE A 239 5.35 -4.58 4.22
N ALA A 240 6.06 -3.47 3.97
CA ALA A 240 6.18 -2.89 2.63
C ALA A 240 6.86 -3.87 1.66
N SER A 241 7.93 -4.54 2.10
CA SER A 241 8.67 -5.51 1.30
C SER A 241 7.83 -6.76 0.99
N ILE A 242 7.15 -7.32 1.99
CA ILE A 242 6.21 -8.44 1.82
C ILE A 242 5.13 -8.05 0.81
N GLY A 243 4.50 -6.88 1.01
CA GLY A 243 3.47 -6.35 0.11
C GLY A 243 3.95 -6.20 -1.33
N SER A 244 5.10 -5.53 -1.54
CA SER A 244 5.73 -5.38 -2.86
C SER A 244 5.93 -6.72 -3.55
N ILE A 245 6.59 -7.67 -2.88
CA ILE A 245 6.96 -8.95 -3.48
C ILE A 245 5.72 -9.77 -3.82
N SER A 246 4.73 -9.82 -2.92
CA SER A 246 3.47 -10.53 -3.18
C SER A 246 2.72 -9.97 -4.39
N ILE A 247 2.64 -8.65 -4.52
CA ILE A 247 1.96 -8.02 -5.65
C ILE A 247 2.74 -8.20 -6.95
N LEU A 248 4.06 -7.99 -6.93
CA LEU A 248 4.92 -8.16 -8.10
C LEU A 248 4.87 -9.61 -8.60
N PHE A 249 4.76 -10.58 -7.69
CA PHE A 249 4.51 -11.98 -8.04
C PHE A 249 3.18 -12.15 -8.77
N VAL A 250 2.09 -11.63 -8.21
CA VAL A 250 0.75 -11.67 -8.84
C VAL A 250 0.79 -11.02 -10.23
N HIS A 251 1.34 -9.81 -10.36
CA HIS A 251 1.46 -9.13 -11.65
C HIS A 251 2.29 -9.91 -12.66
N THR A 252 3.41 -10.50 -12.24
CA THR A 252 4.24 -11.33 -13.11
C THR A 252 3.44 -12.51 -13.67
N VAL A 253 2.74 -13.24 -12.81
CA VAL A 253 1.90 -14.38 -13.23
C VAL A 253 0.75 -13.91 -14.13
N THR A 254 0.09 -12.81 -13.79
CA THR A 254 -0.99 -12.23 -14.61
C THR A 254 -0.50 -11.82 -15.99
N HIS A 255 0.65 -11.15 -16.10
CA HIS A 255 1.21 -10.76 -17.40
C HIS A 255 1.67 -11.97 -18.23
N LEU A 256 2.25 -13.00 -17.61
CA LEU A 256 2.60 -14.25 -18.29
C LEU A 256 1.35 -14.98 -18.80
N GLY A 257 0.26 -14.97 -18.04
CA GLY A 257 -1.05 -15.47 -18.49
C GLY A 257 -1.60 -14.64 -19.64
N HIS A 258 -1.53 -13.31 -19.54
CA HIS A 258 -2.00 -12.38 -20.57
C HIS A 258 -1.23 -12.56 -21.88
N LEU A 259 0.08 -12.82 -21.85
CA LEU A 259 0.86 -13.12 -23.06
C LEU A 259 0.25 -14.25 -23.90
N LYS A 260 -0.29 -15.29 -23.26
CA LYS A 260 -0.96 -16.41 -23.94
C LYS A 260 -2.33 -16.03 -24.52
N LEU A 261 -2.92 -14.92 -24.06
CA LEU A 261 -4.24 -14.42 -24.44
C LEU A 261 -4.18 -13.10 -25.22
N THR A 262 -3.00 -12.64 -25.62
CA THR A 262 -2.81 -11.38 -26.37
C THR A 262 -3.62 -11.36 -27.68
N THR A 263 -3.74 -12.50 -28.34
CA THR A 263 -4.56 -12.65 -29.56
C THR A 263 -6.06 -12.44 -29.33
N LYS A 264 -6.58 -12.79 -28.15
CA LYS A 264 -7.99 -12.60 -27.78
C LYS A 264 -8.29 -11.19 -27.26
N THR A 265 -7.32 -10.57 -26.60
CA THR A 265 -7.48 -9.25 -25.97
C THR A 265 -7.11 -8.08 -26.89
N GLY A 266 -6.46 -8.35 -28.03
CA GLY A 266 -5.95 -7.31 -28.93
C GLY A 266 -4.77 -6.51 -28.36
N ALA A 267 -4.20 -6.94 -27.23
CA ALA A 267 -3.12 -6.23 -26.55
C ALA A 267 -1.79 -6.38 -27.30
N SER A 268 -0.96 -5.33 -27.26
CA SER A 268 0.40 -5.37 -27.81
C SER A 268 1.26 -6.39 -27.06
N ARG A 269 1.66 -7.45 -27.75
CA ARG A 269 2.50 -8.52 -27.18
C ARG A 269 3.82 -7.99 -26.60
N LEU A 270 4.40 -6.97 -27.23
CA LEU A 270 5.63 -6.32 -26.74
C LEU A 270 5.40 -5.63 -25.40
N LEU A 271 4.31 -4.86 -25.26
CA LEU A 271 4.01 -4.14 -24.01
C LEU A 271 3.74 -5.12 -22.86
N VAL A 272 2.97 -6.18 -23.10
CA VAL A 272 2.70 -7.20 -22.07
C VAL A 272 3.97 -7.95 -21.69
N PHE A 273 4.86 -8.24 -22.65
CA PHE A 273 6.14 -8.88 -22.37
C PHE A 273 7.05 -7.99 -21.53
N LEU A 274 7.17 -6.70 -21.88
CA LEU A 274 7.93 -5.74 -21.10
C LEU A 274 7.37 -5.59 -19.69
N ALA A 275 6.04 -5.55 -19.53
CA ALA A 275 5.42 -5.52 -18.21
C ALA A 275 5.77 -6.75 -17.37
N ALA A 276 5.69 -7.96 -17.94
CA ALA A 276 6.08 -9.21 -17.27
C ALA A 276 7.57 -9.22 -16.88
N LEU A 277 8.44 -8.76 -17.77
CA LEU A 277 9.89 -8.71 -17.53
C LEU A 277 10.23 -7.72 -16.43
N LEU A 278 9.65 -6.51 -16.47
CA LEU A 278 9.91 -5.47 -15.47
C LEU A 278 9.33 -5.85 -14.10
N SER A 279 8.14 -6.46 -14.04
CA SER A 279 7.57 -6.94 -12.78
C SER A 279 8.41 -8.07 -12.18
N LEU A 280 8.89 -9.00 -13.01
CA LEU A 280 9.78 -10.08 -12.58
C LEU A 280 11.12 -9.55 -12.09
N LEU A 281 11.73 -8.62 -12.83
CA LEU A 281 13.00 -7.99 -12.45
C LEU A 281 12.86 -7.24 -11.12
N ALA A 282 11.82 -6.43 -10.96
CA ALA A 282 11.53 -5.76 -9.70
C ALA A 282 11.33 -6.76 -8.55
N MET A 283 10.57 -7.85 -8.78
CA MET A 283 10.38 -8.88 -7.77
C MET A 283 11.71 -9.51 -7.31
N VAL A 284 12.58 -9.86 -8.27
CA VAL A 284 13.90 -10.43 -7.98
C VAL A 284 14.77 -9.44 -7.21
N LEU A 285 14.78 -8.16 -7.59
CA LEU A 285 15.53 -7.12 -6.88
C LEU A 285 15.02 -6.93 -5.44
N ALA A 286 13.70 -6.95 -5.21
CA ALA A 286 13.13 -6.89 -3.86
C ALA A 286 13.53 -8.13 -3.04
N LEU A 287 13.49 -9.33 -3.63
CA LEU A 287 13.92 -10.55 -2.95
C LEU A 287 15.40 -10.52 -2.56
N ILE A 288 16.27 -10.05 -3.47
CA ILE A 288 17.70 -9.86 -3.18
C ILE A 288 17.88 -8.86 -2.03
N TYR A 289 17.21 -7.71 -2.08
CA TYR A 289 17.27 -6.72 -0.99
C TYR A 289 16.90 -7.34 0.36
N VAL A 290 15.73 -7.98 0.41
CA VAL A 290 15.18 -8.55 1.64
C VAL A 290 16.07 -9.66 2.16
N SER A 291 16.61 -10.52 1.30
CA SER A 291 17.54 -11.59 1.71
C SER A 291 18.81 -11.07 2.39
N ARG A 292 19.22 -9.82 2.12
CA ARG A 292 20.40 -9.18 2.71
C ARG A 292 20.09 -8.44 4.01
N HIS A 293 18.87 -7.93 4.17
CA HIS A 293 18.50 -7.04 5.28
C HIS A 293 17.57 -7.68 6.32
N SER A 294 16.81 -8.73 5.95
CA SER A 294 15.82 -9.37 6.80
C SER A 294 15.79 -10.89 6.56
N SER A 295 16.45 -11.65 7.44
CA SER A 295 16.61 -13.10 7.28
C SER A 295 15.30 -13.89 7.39
N HIS A 296 14.30 -13.38 8.09
CA HIS A 296 13.01 -14.05 8.33
C HIS A 296 11.95 -13.76 7.26
N VAL A 297 12.05 -12.66 6.51
CA VAL A 297 10.99 -12.26 5.57
C VAL A 297 10.90 -13.20 4.36
N VAL A 298 12.03 -13.69 3.84
CA VAL A 298 12.03 -14.65 2.71
C VAL A 298 11.36 -15.98 3.10
N PRO A 299 11.71 -16.62 4.24
CA PRO A 299 10.96 -17.77 4.75
C PRO A 299 9.47 -17.51 4.94
N VAL A 300 9.07 -16.34 5.44
CA VAL A 300 7.65 -15.97 5.61
C VAL A 300 6.93 -15.91 4.27
N LEU A 301 7.54 -15.30 3.25
CA LEU A 301 6.99 -15.25 1.89
C LEU A 301 6.83 -16.64 1.29
N ALA A 302 7.84 -17.51 1.45
CA ALA A 302 7.73 -18.92 1.04
C ALA A 302 6.59 -19.62 1.79
N GLY A 303 6.46 -19.37 3.10
CA GLY A 303 5.36 -19.86 3.93
C GLY A 303 3.98 -19.41 3.41
N PHE A 304 3.81 -18.14 3.02
CA PHE A 304 2.57 -17.66 2.42
C PHE A 304 2.24 -18.34 1.10
N ILE A 305 3.23 -18.56 0.23
CA ILE A 305 3.03 -19.27 -1.05
C ILE A 305 2.63 -20.73 -0.79
N LEU A 306 3.32 -21.40 0.13
CA LEU A 306 3.01 -22.79 0.50
C LEU A 306 1.62 -22.90 1.14
N LEU A 307 1.27 -21.96 2.02
CA LEU A 307 -0.04 -21.93 2.65
C LEU A 307 -1.13 -21.69 1.60
N ALA A 308 -0.95 -20.73 0.70
CA ALA A 308 -1.89 -20.46 -0.40
C ALA A 308 -2.07 -21.68 -1.33
N GLY A 309 -0.98 -22.31 -1.74
CA GLY A 309 -1.02 -23.52 -2.56
C GLY A 309 -1.65 -24.71 -1.82
N GLY A 310 -1.35 -24.86 -0.53
CA GLY A 310 -1.94 -25.87 0.33
C GLY A 310 -3.45 -25.68 0.51
N THR A 311 -3.90 -24.44 0.75
CA THR A 311 -5.32 -24.11 0.83
C THR A 311 -6.04 -24.38 -0.49
N GLU A 312 -5.43 -24.04 -1.63
CA GLU A 312 -6.01 -24.30 -2.95
C GLU A 312 -6.17 -25.81 -3.21
N ILE A 313 -5.13 -26.60 -2.95
CA ILE A 313 -5.19 -28.06 -3.11
C ILE A 313 -6.24 -28.68 -2.17
N MET A 314 -6.33 -28.20 -0.93
CA MET A 314 -7.31 -28.66 0.04
C MET A 314 -8.73 -28.33 -0.41
N LEU A 315 -8.98 -27.11 -0.88
CA LEU A 315 -10.28 -26.69 -1.40
C LEU A 315 -10.69 -27.50 -2.63
N GLN A 316 -9.75 -27.75 -3.56
CA GLN A 316 -10.00 -28.59 -4.74
C GLN A 316 -10.40 -30.03 -4.35
N LYS A 317 -9.73 -30.62 -3.36
CA LYS A 317 -10.04 -31.98 -2.87
C LYS A 317 -11.39 -32.07 -2.17
N ILE A 318 -11.75 -31.06 -1.37
CA ILE A 318 -13.02 -31.03 -0.64
C ILE A 318 -14.20 -30.78 -1.59
N ARG A 319 -14.00 -29.95 -2.64
CA ARG A 319 -15.11 -29.41 -3.43
C ARG A 319 -15.28 -29.97 -4.84
N GLN A 320 -14.43 -30.91 -5.28
CA GLN A 320 -14.48 -31.54 -6.61
C GLN A 320 -14.76 -30.54 -7.76
N ARG A 321 -14.18 -29.33 -7.66
CA ARG A 321 -14.08 -28.27 -8.68
C ARG A 321 -15.35 -27.89 -9.47
N GLU A 322 -16.56 -28.11 -8.96
CA GLU A 322 -17.73 -27.43 -9.51
C GLU A 322 -17.78 -25.99 -8.96
N ILE A 323 -17.11 -25.08 -9.68
CA ILE A 323 -17.23 -23.63 -9.47
C ILE A 323 -18.60 -23.23 -10.04
N GLN A 324 -19.63 -23.31 -9.21
CA GLN A 324 -20.96 -22.79 -9.54
C GLN A 324 -21.15 -21.46 -8.80
N PRO A 325 -21.50 -20.36 -9.50
CA PRO A 325 -21.83 -19.10 -8.85
C PRO A 325 -23.04 -19.30 -7.92
N ARG A 326 -22.87 -18.95 -6.64
CA ARG A 326 -23.78 -19.39 -5.56
C ARG A 326 -24.93 -18.43 -5.26
N ILE A 327 -24.85 -17.19 -5.75
CA ILE A 327 -25.84 -16.16 -5.45
C ILE A 327 -26.10 -15.38 -6.75
N GLN A 328 -27.36 -15.18 -7.13
CA GLN A 328 -27.75 -14.18 -8.13
C GLN A 328 -27.85 -12.83 -7.45
#